data_AF-A0AAD8Z9M2-F1
#
_entry.id   AF-A0AAD8Z9M2-F1
#
_cell.length_a   1.000
_cell.length_b   1.000
_cell.length_c   1.000
_cell.angle_alpha   90.00
_cell.angle_beta   90.00
_cell.angle_gamma   90.00
#
_symmetry.space_group_name_H-M   'P 1'
#
loop_
_entity.id
_entity.type
_entity.pdbx_description
1 polymer ?
#
loop_
_entity_poly.entity_id
_entity_poly.type
_entity_poly.pdbx_seq_one_letter_code
_entity_poly.pdbx_strand_id
1 'polypeptide(L)'
;MLVAVLCGILCCVFLAVVVLILRVLLVLRRGTECKPGEKGSVCVLVVAGSGGHTTEIIRLMGSLSQSYTPRHYVMADTDKMSEDKIRAFEASKQKGNIPQEFTIHRIPRSREVRQSWSSSVHSTLYALVYSVPLVFRLRPDVVLCNGPGTCVPLCTAGLLLGTLGLKRVLLVYVESICRVESLSLSGKILYHLADYFFVQWQPLQTKYPKSIYIGRVV
;
A
#
# COMPACT_ATOMS: atom_id res chain seq x y z
N MET A 1 4.50 36.69 31.66
CA MET A 1 5.36 36.29 30.52
C MET A 1 5.26 34.79 30.23
N LEU A 2 5.54 33.90 31.20
CA LEU A 2 5.50 32.43 31.01
C LEU A 2 4.13 31.90 30.51
N VAL A 3 3.03 32.37 31.09
CA VAL A 3 1.66 31.94 30.70
C VAL A 3 1.34 32.31 29.26
N ALA A 4 1.72 33.51 28.82
CA ALA A 4 1.50 33.95 27.43
C ALA A 4 2.34 33.14 26.43
N VAL A 5 3.59 32.82 26.77
CA VAL A 5 4.45 31.95 25.97
C VAL A 5 3.87 30.53 25.86
N LEU A 6 3.42 29.96 26.99
CA LEU A 6 2.82 28.62 27.02
C LEU A 6 1.53 28.58 26.20
N CYS A 7 0.67 29.60 26.34
CA CYS A 7 -0.57 29.71 25.58
C CYS A 7 -0.30 29.85 24.07
N GLY A 8 0.72 30.64 23.70
CA GLY A 8 1.19 30.75 22.31
C GLY A 8 1.66 29.41 21.74
N ILE A 9 2.49 28.66 22.47
CA ILE A 9 2.96 27.34 22.03
C ILE A 9 1.79 26.38 21.84
N LEU A 10 0.85 26.31 22.79
CA LEU A 10 -0.32 25.45 22.70
C LEU A 10 -1.20 25.81 21.50
N CYS A 11 -1.40 27.09 21.23
CA CYS A 11 -2.15 27.57 20.07
C CYS A 11 -1.47 27.17 18.75
N CYS A 12 -0.15 27.34 18.64
CA CYS A 12 0.62 26.91 17.48
C CYS A 12 0.55 25.40 17.24
N VAL A 13 0.67 24.59 18.30
CA VAL A 13 0.53 23.13 18.21
C VAL A 13 -0.88 22.75 17.75
N PHE A 14 -1.91 23.37 18.33
CA PHE A 14 -3.29 23.12 17.93
C PHE A 14 -3.53 23.45 16.46
N LEU A 15 -3.09 24.62 15.99
CA LEU A 15 -3.19 25.01 14.58
C LEU A 15 -2.44 24.04 13.67
N ALA A 16 -1.23 23.61 14.04
CA ALA A 16 -0.47 22.63 13.28
C ALA A 16 -1.20 21.28 13.17
N VAL A 17 -1.80 20.80 14.26
CA VAL A 17 -2.62 19.57 14.27
C VAL A 17 -3.85 19.72 13.38
N VAL A 18 -4.56 20.86 13.45
CA VAL A 18 -5.72 21.12 12.59
C VAL A 18 -5.31 21.13 11.11
N VAL A 19 -4.21 21.82 10.75
CA VAL A 19 -3.69 21.83 9.38
C VAL A 19 -3.30 20.42 8.92
N LEU A 20 -2.66 19.63 9.79
CA LEU A 20 -2.30 18.24 9.49
C LEU A 20 -3.55 17.37 9.24
N ILE A 21 -4.58 17.48 10.08
CA ILE A 21 -5.84 16.76 9.90
C ILE A 21 -6.50 17.17 8.58
N LEU A 22 -6.58 18.47 8.28
CA LEU A 22 -7.12 18.97 7.03
C LEU A 22 -6.34 18.42 5.82
N ARG A 23 -5.00 18.39 5.90
CA ARG A 23 -4.14 17.79 4.87
C ARG A 23 -4.44 16.30 4.67
N VAL A 24 -4.57 15.53 5.76
CA VAL A 24 -4.93 14.10 5.70
C VAL A 24 -6.29 13.92 5.03
N LEU A 25 -7.31 14.67 5.45
CA LEU A 25 -8.64 14.59 4.88
C LEU A 25 -8.67 14.98 3.39
N LEU A 26 -7.93 16.02 3.00
CA LEU A 26 -7.81 16.44 1.61
C LEU A 26 -7.14 15.36 0.75
N VAL A 27 -6.06 14.76 1.25
CA VAL A 27 -5.39 13.66 0.55
C VAL A 27 -6.39 12.51 0.36
N LEU A 28 -7.02 12.03 1.43
CA LEU A 28 -8.00 10.94 1.36
C LEU A 28 -9.20 11.23 0.45
N ARG A 29 -9.66 12.49 0.37
CA ARG A 29 -10.78 12.88 -0.50
C ARG A 29 -10.40 13.03 -1.97
N ARG A 30 -9.19 13.51 -2.28
CA ARG A 30 -8.72 13.74 -3.66
C ARG A 30 -8.18 12.50 -4.36
N GLY A 31 -8.28 11.31 -3.75
CA GLY A 31 -7.72 10.07 -4.29
C GLY A 31 -8.14 9.74 -5.72
N THR A 32 -9.37 10.06 -6.08
CA THR A 32 -9.98 9.71 -7.38
C THR A 32 -9.60 10.66 -8.52
N GLU A 33 -9.01 11.82 -8.24
CA GLU A 33 -8.65 12.81 -9.27
C GLU A 33 -7.25 12.58 -9.86
N CYS A 34 -6.39 11.80 -9.18
CA CYS A 34 -5.04 11.52 -9.66
C CYS A 34 -5.07 10.35 -10.64
N LYS A 35 -4.75 10.60 -11.91
CA LYS A 35 -4.58 9.56 -12.94
C LYS A 35 -3.09 9.38 -13.26
N PRO A 36 -2.42 8.37 -12.67
CA PRO A 36 -0.98 8.17 -12.84
C PRO A 36 -0.54 8.00 -14.30
N GLY A 37 -1.42 7.48 -15.16
CA GLY A 37 -1.10 7.15 -16.56
C GLY A 37 -1.18 8.29 -17.57
N GLU A 38 -1.64 9.50 -17.20
CA GLU A 38 -1.71 10.63 -18.15
C GLU A 38 -0.33 11.15 -18.59
N LYS A 39 0.74 10.82 -17.85
CA LYS A 39 2.10 11.34 -18.07
C LYS A 39 3.10 10.31 -18.60
N GLY A 40 2.64 9.13 -19.03
CA GLY A 40 3.49 8.06 -19.54
C GLY A 40 3.66 6.89 -18.56
N SER A 41 4.89 6.61 -18.16
CA SER A 41 5.21 5.46 -17.31
C SER A 41 4.80 5.67 -15.84
N VAL A 42 4.21 4.65 -15.22
CA VAL A 42 3.70 4.67 -13.85
C VAL A 42 4.62 3.83 -12.97
N CYS A 43 5.28 4.46 -11.99
CA CYS A 43 6.08 3.75 -11.00
C CYS A 43 5.16 3.04 -9.99
N VAL A 44 5.28 1.72 -9.89
CA VAL A 44 4.42 0.90 -9.02
C VAL A 44 5.24 0.25 -7.91
N LEU A 45 4.78 0.44 -6.67
CA LEU A 45 5.23 -0.32 -5.52
C LEU A 45 4.24 -1.45 -5.24
N VAL A 46 4.68 -2.69 -5.41
CA VAL A 46 3.87 -3.90 -5.26
C VAL A 46 4.22 -4.58 -3.94
N VAL A 47 3.24 -4.80 -3.08
CA VAL A 47 3.45 -5.51 -1.81
C VAL A 47 3.13 -6.99 -2.00
N ALA A 48 4.16 -7.83 -1.91
CA ALA A 48 4.04 -9.29 -2.04
C ALA A 48 4.01 -9.96 -0.65
N GLY A 49 2.95 -10.72 -0.39
CA GLY A 49 2.77 -11.48 0.85
C GLY A 49 3.03 -12.98 0.66
N SER A 50 3.57 -13.64 1.68
CA SER A 50 3.95 -15.06 1.58
C SER A 50 2.83 -15.99 1.10
N GLY A 51 3.22 -16.97 0.26
CA GLY A 51 2.34 -18.06 -0.17
C GLY A 51 1.37 -17.65 -1.27
N GLY A 52 0.06 -17.76 -0.98
CA GLY A 52 -1.02 -17.48 -1.92
C GLY A 52 -1.10 -16.01 -2.32
N HIS A 53 -0.87 -15.08 -1.39
CA HIS A 53 -0.91 -13.63 -1.67
C HIS A 53 0.07 -13.21 -2.76
N THR A 54 1.30 -13.75 -2.77
CA THR A 54 2.27 -13.49 -3.85
C THR A 54 1.80 -14.06 -5.19
N THR A 55 1.21 -15.25 -5.20
CA THR A 55 0.64 -15.79 -6.45
C THR A 55 -0.47 -14.88 -6.97
N GLU A 56 -1.32 -14.36 -6.06
CA GLU A 56 -2.39 -13.45 -6.43
C GLU A 56 -1.85 -12.13 -7.02
N ILE A 57 -0.89 -11.50 -6.35
CA ILE A 57 -0.33 -10.22 -6.81
C ILE A 57 0.40 -10.36 -8.14
N ILE A 58 1.10 -11.48 -8.35
CA ILE A 58 1.78 -11.79 -9.62
C ILE A 58 0.77 -11.96 -10.76
N ARG A 59 -0.36 -12.64 -10.52
CA ARG A 59 -1.44 -12.74 -11.51
C ARG A 59 -2.01 -11.37 -11.87
N LEU A 60 -2.25 -10.52 -10.87
CA LEU A 60 -2.69 -9.13 -11.08
C LEU A 60 -1.68 -8.34 -11.92
N MET A 61 -0.38 -8.41 -11.58
CA MET A 61 0.70 -7.78 -12.35
C MET A 61 0.81 -8.33 -13.78
N GLY A 62 0.46 -9.60 -13.99
CA GLY A 62 0.36 -10.24 -15.30
C GLY A 62 -0.60 -9.50 -16.24
N SER A 63 -1.75 -9.08 -15.70
CA SER A 63 -2.81 -8.38 -16.43
C SER A 63 -2.56 -6.88 -16.61
N LEU A 64 -1.59 -6.29 -15.90
CA LEU A 64 -1.22 -4.88 -16.07
C LEU A 64 -0.38 -4.65 -17.34
N SER A 65 -0.56 -3.48 -17.94
CA SER A 65 0.17 -3.05 -19.14
C SER A 65 1.66 -2.78 -18.86
N GLN A 66 2.46 -2.68 -19.91
CA GLN A 66 3.90 -2.39 -19.80
C GLN A 66 4.20 -0.96 -19.33
N SER A 67 3.21 -0.06 -19.37
CA SER A 67 3.32 1.32 -18.87
C SER A 67 3.60 1.39 -17.38
N TYR A 68 3.31 0.32 -16.62
CA TYR A 68 3.60 0.23 -15.18
C TYR A 68 5.05 -0.21 -14.94
N THR A 69 5.98 0.72 -15.17
CA THR A 69 7.43 0.60 -15.03
C THR A 69 7.99 1.93 -14.48
N PRO A 70 8.97 1.94 -13.56
CA PRO A 70 9.61 0.78 -12.91
C PRO A 70 8.70 0.08 -11.89
N ARG A 71 9.01 -1.18 -11.61
CA ARG A 71 8.28 -2.02 -10.62
C ARG A 71 9.13 -2.27 -9.39
N HIS A 72 8.64 -1.86 -8.23
CA HIS A 72 9.30 -2.08 -6.95
C HIS A 72 8.51 -3.09 -6.14
N TYR A 73 9.03 -4.31 -5.99
CA TYR A 73 8.42 -5.33 -5.16
C TYR A 73 8.92 -5.20 -3.73
N VAL A 74 8.01 -5.20 -2.75
CA VAL A 74 8.33 -5.20 -1.33
C VAL A 74 7.73 -6.43 -0.68
N MET A 75 8.55 -7.17 0.06
CA MET A 75 8.13 -8.38 0.77
C MET A 75 8.73 -8.44 2.17
N ALA A 76 8.23 -9.36 2.99
CA ALA A 76 8.79 -9.62 4.30
C ALA A 76 10.21 -10.22 4.20
N ASP A 77 11.09 -9.84 5.10
CA ASP A 77 12.44 -10.42 5.28
C ASP A 77 12.44 -11.95 5.40
N THR A 78 11.46 -12.50 6.12
CA THR A 78 11.29 -13.94 6.32
C THR A 78 10.75 -14.68 5.10
N ASP A 79 10.40 -13.99 4.01
CA ASP A 79 9.81 -14.58 2.82
C ASP A 79 10.85 -14.74 1.70
N LYS A 80 11.36 -15.96 1.54
CA LYS A 80 12.28 -16.33 0.46
C LYS A 80 11.55 -16.80 -0.80
N MET A 81 10.46 -17.57 -0.63
CA MET A 81 9.73 -18.15 -1.76
C MET A 81 9.09 -17.09 -2.67
N SER A 82 8.64 -15.98 -2.10
CA SER A 82 8.06 -14.90 -2.91
C SER A 82 9.08 -14.24 -3.82
N GLU A 83 10.34 -14.15 -3.40
CA GLU A 83 11.43 -13.61 -4.22
C GLU A 83 11.61 -14.42 -5.50
N ASP A 84 11.70 -15.75 -5.37
CA ASP A 84 11.91 -16.65 -6.49
C ASP A 84 10.74 -16.58 -7.49
N LYS A 85 9.50 -16.50 -6.98
CA LYS A 85 8.29 -16.34 -7.81
C LYS A 85 8.29 -15.02 -8.58
N ILE A 86 8.67 -13.92 -7.94
CA ILE A 86 8.74 -12.59 -8.59
C ILE A 86 9.80 -12.60 -9.69
N ARG A 87 10.99 -13.15 -9.40
CA ARG A 87 12.08 -13.25 -10.39
C ARG A 87 11.67 -14.11 -11.58
N ALA A 88 11.03 -15.26 -11.34
CA ALA A 88 10.52 -16.13 -12.40
C ALA A 88 9.45 -15.43 -13.25
N PHE A 89 8.54 -14.67 -12.62
CA PHE A 89 7.53 -13.89 -13.31
C PHE A 89 8.14 -12.81 -14.21
N GLU A 90 9.04 -11.99 -13.68
CA GLU A 90 9.67 -10.91 -14.46
C GLU A 90 10.54 -11.46 -15.60
N ALA A 91 11.23 -12.58 -15.37
CA ALA A 91 11.94 -13.30 -16.44
C ALA A 91 10.99 -13.77 -17.55
N SER A 92 9.80 -14.27 -17.22
CA SER A 92 8.81 -14.69 -18.22
C SER A 92 8.19 -13.52 -19.02
N LYS A 93 8.18 -12.30 -18.46
CA LYS A 93 7.65 -11.09 -19.10
C LYS A 93 8.68 -10.36 -19.98
N GLN A 94 9.96 -10.71 -19.90
CA GLN A 94 10.98 -10.19 -20.82
C GLN A 94 10.75 -10.76 -22.23
N LYS A 95 9.94 -10.05 -23.03
CA LYS A 95 9.78 -10.28 -24.46
C LYS A 95 10.49 -9.16 -25.23
N GLY A 96 11.68 -9.44 -25.75
CA GLY A 96 12.49 -8.51 -26.57
C GLY A 96 13.54 -7.70 -25.80
N ASN A 97 14.24 -6.82 -26.51
CA ASN A 97 15.36 -6.01 -25.99
C ASN A 97 14.95 -4.82 -25.08
N ILE A 98 13.70 -4.75 -24.61
CA ILE A 98 13.24 -3.67 -23.72
C ILE A 98 13.47 -4.13 -22.28
N PRO A 99 14.43 -3.53 -21.54
CA PRO A 99 14.66 -3.89 -20.14
C PRO A 99 13.45 -3.46 -19.30
N GLN A 100 12.70 -4.44 -18.76
CA GLN A 100 11.73 -4.16 -17.70
C GLN A 100 12.51 -3.97 -16.40
N GLU A 101 12.58 -2.71 -15.94
CA GLU A 101 13.29 -2.36 -14.72
C GLU A 101 12.43 -2.74 -13.51
N PHE A 102 12.86 -3.77 -12.77
CA PHE A 102 12.28 -4.16 -11.50
C PHE A 102 13.33 -4.19 -10.40
N THR A 103 12.91 -3.91 -9.18
CA THR A 103 13.74 -4.06 -7.99
C THR A 103 12.96 -4.73 -6.88
N ILE A 104 13.68 -5.40 -5.99
CA ILE A 104 13.11 -6.16 -4.88
C ILE A 104 13.66 -5.59 -3.57
N HIS A 105 12.76 -5.28 -2.64
CA HIS A 105 13.07 -4.72 -1.33
C HIS A 105 12.48 -5.60 -0.24
N ARG A 106 13.18 -5.65 0.91
CA ARG A 106 12.75 -6.40 2.09
C ARG A 106 12.46 -5.45 3.23
N ILE A 107 11.39 -5.71 3.97
CA ILE A 107 11.09 -5.02 5.23
C ILE A 107 10.74 -6.04 6.32
N PRO A 108 10.90 -5.69 7.61
CA PRO A 108 10.50 -6.57 8.70
C PRO A 108 9.02 -6.96 8.59
N ARG A 109 8.71 -8.22 8.86
CA ARG A 109 7.32 -8.69 8.83
C ARG A 109 6.48 -7.98 9.90
N SER A 110 5.34 -7.41 9.49
CA SER A 110 4.47 -6.65 10.41
C SER A 110 3.72 -7.52 11.40
N ARG A 111 3.43 -8.78 11.05
CA ARG A 111 2.77 -9.74 11.93
C ARG A 111 3.12 -11.18 11.61
N GLU A 112 3.49 -11.95 12.61
CA GLU A 112 3.67 -13.40 12.49
C GLU A 112 2.36 -14.17 12.72
N VAL A 113 2.29 -15.38 12.17
CA VAL A 113 1.12 -16.26 12.35
C VAL A 113 1.01 -16.64 13.84
N ARG A 114 -0.17 -16.44 14.43
CA ARG A 114 -0.48 -16.64 15.87
C ARG A 114 0.17 -15.64 16.85
N GLN A 115 0.76 -14.54 16.36
CA GLN A 115 1.24 -13.48 17.24
C GLN A 115 0.08 -12.79 18.00
N SER A 116 0.33 -12.39 19.25
CA SER A 116 -0.64 -11.62 20.05
C SER A 116 -0.92 -10.24 19.44
N TRP A 117 -2.11 -9.69 19.72
CA TRP A 117 -2.54 -8.42 19.15
C TRP A 117 -1.65 -7.24 19.54
N SER A 118 -1.22 -7.14 20.80
CA SER A 118 -0.34 -6.08 21.28
C SER A 118 1.05 -6.13 20.63
N SER A 119 1.65 -7.33 20.58
CA SER A 119 2.95 -7.54 19.93
C SER A 119 2.87 -7.23 18.43
N SER A 120 1.75 -7.54 17.77
CA SER A 120 1.52 -7.25 16.35
C SER A 120 1.55 -5.75 16.05
N VAL A 121 1.06 -4.91 16.97
CA VAL A 121 1.13 -3.45 16.82
C VAL A 121 2.59 -2.99 16.86
N HIS A 122 3.39 -3.52 17.79
CA HIS A 122 4.81 -3.19 17.88
C HIS A 122 5.59 -3.60 16.62
N SER A 123 5.41 -4.82 16.12
CA SER A 123 6.06 -5.26 14.89
C SER A 123 5.58 -4.47 13.66
N THR A 124 4.33 -4.04 13.63
CA THR A 124 3.82 -3.16 12.56
C THR A 124 4.45 -1.77 12.61
N LEU A 125 4.60 -1.18 13.81
CA LEU A 125 5.30 0.10 13.99
C LEU A 125 6.78 -0.01 13.63
N TYR A 126 7.42 -1.12 14.01
CA TYR A 126 8.80 -1.39 13.61
C TYR A 126 8.92 -1.48 12.08
N ALA A 127 8.03 -2.22 11.41
CA ALA A 127 7.98 -2.27 9.95
C ALA A 127 7.72 -0.90 9.31
N LEU A 128 6.95 -0.02 9.96
CA LEU A 128 6.70 1.35 9.50
C LEU A 128 8.00 2.18 9.45
N VAL A 129 8.88 2.04 10.45
CA VAL A 129 10.19 2.73 10.50
C VAL A 129 11.05 2.42 9.26
N TYR A 130 10.97 1.20 8.72
CA TYR A 130 11.66 0.83 7.47
C TYR A 130 10.87 1.21 6.22
N SER A 131 9.53 1.16 6.29
CA SER A 131 8.64 1.45 5.16
C SER A 131 8.68 2.92 4.75
N VAL A 132 8.73 3.85 5.72
CA VAL A 132 8.77 5.29 5.47
C VAL A 132 9.97 5.72 4.61
N PRO A 133 11.23 5.49 5.01
CA PRO A 133 12.39 5.91 4.21
C PRO A 133 12.42 5.21 2.84
N LEU A 134 11.97 3.95 2.76
CA LEU A 134 11.88 3.21 1.51
C LEU A 134 10.91 3.89 0.53
N VAL A 135 9.66 4.14 0.94
CA VAL A 135 8.64 4.77 0.09
C VAL A 135 9.02 6.22 -0.25
N PHE A 136 9.67 6.95 0.66
CA PHE A 136 10.14 8.31 0.41
C PHE A 136 11.29 8.38 -0.58
N ARG A 137 12.14 7.35 -0.63
CA ARG A 137 13.20 7.20 -1.63
C ARG A 137 12.64 6.81 -2.99
N LEU A 138 11.76 5.81 -3.03
CA LEU A 138 11.20 5.27 -4.28
C LEU A 138 10.16 6.20 -4.91
N ARG A 139 9.42 6.97 -4.09
CA ARG A 139 8.34 7.87 -4.49
C ARG A 139 7.41 7.25 -5.55
N PRO A 140 6.77 6.10 -5.27
CA PRO A 140 5.91 5.45 -6.24
C PRO A 140 4.71 6.31 -6.60
N ASP A 141 4.17 6.12 -7.79
CA ASP A 141 2.89 6.72 -8.20
C ASP A 141 1.72 5.91 -7.65
N VAL A 142 1.88 4.57 -7.59
CA VAL A 142 0.86 3.64 -7.12
C VAL A 142 1.46 2.65 -6.13
N VAL A 143 0.74 2.38 -5.03
CA VAL A 143 0.99 1.24 -4.15
C VAL A 143 -0.10 0.21 -4.39
N LEU A 144 0.27 -0.95 -4.91
CA LEU A 144 -0.62 -2.08 -5.16
C LEU A 144 -0.37 -3.18 -4.13
N CYS A 145 -1.42 -3.62 -3.43
CA CYS A 145 -1.25 -4.56 -2.33
C CYS A 145 -2.50 -5.42 -2.07
N ASN A 146 -2.31 -6.63 -1.51
CA ASN A 146 -3.40 -7.59 -1.32
C ASN A 146 -3.30 -8.44 -0.03
N GLY A 147 -3.89 -8.04 1.09
CA GLY A 147 -4.12 -8.96 2.21
C GLY A 147 -3.05 -9.13 3.30
N PRO A 148 -1.70 -9.10 3.11
CA PRO A 148 -0.79 -9.29 4.24
C PRO A 148 -0.78 -8.07 5.16
N GLY A 149 -0.43 -8.28 6.43
CA GLY A 149 -0.26 -7.19 7.39
C GLY A 149 0.78 -6.14 6.94
N THR A 150 1.77 -6.58 6.16
CA THR A 150 2.84 -5.76 5.55
C THR A 150 2.31 -4.65 4.64
N CYS A 151 1.09 -4.74 4.13
CA CYS A 151 0.47 -3.66 3.34
C CYS A 151 0.26 -2.40 4.17
N VAL A 152 -0.11 -2.53 5.45
CA VAL A 152 -0.50 -1.41 6.30
C VAL A 152 0.63 -0.39 6.45
N PRO A 153 1.87 -0.75 6.83
CA PRO A 153 2.94 0.25 6.97
C PRO A 153 3.35 0.89 5.64
N LEU A 154 3.34 0.14 4.53
CA LEU A 154 3.70 0.69 3.21
C LEU A 154 2.65 1.66 2.67
N CYS A 155 1.37 1.33 2.80
CA CYS A 155 0.28 2.25 2.45
C CYS A 155 0.29 3.49 3.35
N THR A 156 0.58 3.32 4.66
CA THR A 156 0.71 4.44 5.59
C THR A 156 1.86 5.36 5.19
N ALA A 157 3.01 4.81 4.80
CA ALA A 157 4.13 5.59 4.28
C ALA A 157 3.77 6.34 2.98
N GLY A 158 3.01 5.73 2.08
CA GLY A 158 2.50 6.39 0.88
C GLY A 158 1.54 7.54 1.19
N LEU A 159 0.65 7.34 2.18
CA LEU A 159 -0.23 8.40 2.67
C LEU A 159 0.58 9.55 3.26
N LEU A 160 1.60 9.25 4.08
CA LEU A 160 2.50 10.26 4.68
C LEU A 160 3.22 11.10 3.61
N LEU A 161 3.64 10.49 2.50
CA LEU A 161 4.24 11.23 1.39
C LEU A 161 3.28 12.26 0.78
N GLY A 162 1.99 11.89 0.68
CA GLY A 162 0.92 12.77 0.21
C GLY A 162 0.55 13.86 1.22
N THR A 163 0.48 13.54 2.51
CA THR A 163 0.09 14.49 3.57
C THR A 163 1.13 15.58 3.78
N LEU A 164 2.42 15.24 3.62
CA LEU A 164 3.52 16.20 3.61
C LEU A 164 3.61 17.04 2.32
N GLY A 165 2.74 16.77 1.33
CA GLY A 165 2.72 17.50 0.07
C GLY A 165 3.90 17.21 -0.87
N LEU A 166 4.66 16.14 -0.62
CA LEU A 166 5.84 15.79 -1.41
C LEU A 166 5.45 15.11 -2.73
N LYS A 167 4.60 14.08 -2.66
CA LYS A 167 4.04 13.40 -3.83
C LYS A 167 2.78 12.65 -3.44
N ARG A 168 1.72 12.78 -4.24
CA ARG A 168 0.50 11.97 -4.06
C ARG A 168 0.76 10.56 -4.57
N VAL A 169 0.58 9.59 -3.68
CA VAL A 169 0.64 8.16 -3.99
C VAL A 169 -0.79 7.62 -4.05
N LEU A 170 -1.13 6.91 -5.12
CA LEU A 170 -2.42 6.24 -5.24
C LEU A 170 -2.37 4.88 -4.52
N LEU A 171 -3.26 4.68 -3.57
CA LEU A 171 -3.34 3.46 -2.78
C LEU A 171 -4.40 2.52 -3.36
N VAL A 172 -3.95 1.40 -3.93
CA VAL A 172 -4.80 0.36 -4.52
C VAL A 172 -4.71 -0.90 -3.67
N TYR A 173 -5.83 -1.27 -3.06
CA TYR A 173 -5.95 -2.49 -2.28
C TYR A 173 -6.87 -3.48 -2.99
N VAL A 174 -6.42 -4.73 -3.14
CA VAL A 174 -7.23 -5.83 -3.66
C VAL A 174 -7.41 -6.86 -2.56
N GLU A 175 -8.63 -7.08 -2.10
CA GLU A 175 -8.89 -8.11 -1.10
C GLU A 175 -8.67 -9.51 -1.67
N SER A 176 -8.10 -10.39 -0.84
CA SER A 176 -7.73 -11.75 -1.25
C SER A 176 -8.95 -12.58 -1.61
N ILE A 177 -8.77 -13.53 -2.54
CA ILE A 177 -9.86 -14.41 -2.99
C ILE A 177 -10.40 -15.28 -1.86
N CYS A 178 -9.59 -15.58 -0.85
CA CYS A 178 -10.00 -16.38 0.31
C CYS A 178 -11.02 -15.67 1.22
N ARG A 179 -11.29 -14.37 1.01
CA ARG A 179 -12.21 -13.58 1.83
C ARG A 179 -13.56 -13.45 1.16
N VAL A 180 -14.47 -14.38 1.46
CA VAL A 180 -15.81 -14.44 0.85
C VAL A 180 -16.84 -13.61 1.62
N GLU A 181 -16.85 -13.74 2.95
CA GLU A 181 -17.92 -13.18 3.80
C GLU A 181 -17.51 -11.92 4.57
N SER A 182 -16.21 -11.78 4.85
CA SER A 182 -15.67 -10.67 5.62
C SER A 182 -14.28 -10.24 5.16
N LEU A 183 -14.00 -8.94 5.26
CA LEU A 183 -12.69 -8.38 4.97
C LEU A 183 -11.64 -8.89 5.96
N SER A 184 -10.42 -9.01 5.46
CA SER A 184 -9.23 -9.22 6.30
C SER A 184 -9.02 -8.03 7.25
N LEU A 185 -8.21 -8.20 8.30
CA LEU A 185 -7.90 -7.10 9.22
C LEU A 185 -7.21 -5.93 8.48
N SER A 186 -6.21 -6.25 7.66
CA SER A 186 -5.56 -5.31 6.74
C SER A 186 -6.58 -4.65 5.80
N GLY A 187 -7.50 -5.43 5.24
CA GLY A 187 -8.61 -4.92 4.42
C GLY A 187 -9.51 -3.95 5.18
N LYS A 188 -9.89 -4.23 6.42
CA LYS A 188 -10.70 -3.30 7.25
C LYS A 188 -9.98 -1.98 7.51
N ILE A 189 -8.67 -2.03 7.78
CA ILE A 189 -7.86 -0.83 7.99
C ILE A 189 -7.74 -0.04 6.68
N LEU A 190 -7.34 -0.72 5.60
CA LEU A 190 -7.10 -0.09 4.30
C LEU A 190 -8.38 0.30 3.58
N TYR A 191 -9.54 -0.20 3.95
CA TYR A 191 -10.83 0.26 3.43
C TYR A 191 -11.02 1.77 3.61
N HIS A 192 -10.55 2.33 4.71
CA HIS A 192 -10.64 3.76 4.97
C HIS A 192 -9.50 4.57 4.34
N LEU A 193 -8.33 3.95 4.13
CA LEU A 193 -7.12 4.62 3.66
C LEU A 193 -6.91 4.53 2.15
N ALA A 194 -7.33 3.43 1.53
CA ALA A 194 -7.14 3.18 0.11
C ALA A 194 -8.02 4.10 -0.74
N ASP A 195 -7.46 4.51 -1.86
CA ASP A 195 -8.15 5.30 -2.89
C ASP A 195 -9.06 4.39 -3.72
N TYR A 196 -8.52 3.24 -4.13
CA TYR A 196 -9.28 2.17 -4.78
C TYR A 196 -9.23 0.91 -3.92
N PHE A 197 -10.41 0.40 -3.57
CA PHE A 197 -10.56 -0.82 -2.78
C PHE A 197 -11.35 -1.84 -3.58
N PHE A 198 -10.71 -2.92 -3.99
CA PHE A 198 -11.30 -3.95 -4.83
C PHE A 198 -11.66 -5.20 -4.03
N VAL A 199 -12.83 -5.77 -4.34
CA VAL A 199 -13.29 -7.04 -3.77
C VAL A 199 -13.66 -8.03 -4.88
N GLN A 200 -13.42 -9.31 -4.63
CA GLN A 200 -13.65 -10.38 -5.60
C GLN A 200 -15.00 -11.10 -5.41
N TRP A 201 -15.74 -10.74 -4.36
CA TRP A 201 -17.03 -11.35 -4.00
C TRP A 201 -18.11 -10.28 -3.87
N GLN A 202 -19.23 -10.50 -4.54
CA GLN A 202 -20.35 -9.56 -4.55
C GLN A 202 -20.95 -9.30 -3.15
N PRO A 203 -21.08 -10.29 -2.24
CA PRO A 203 -21.55 -10.04 -0.88
C PRO A 203 -20.69 -9.04 -0.09
N LEU A 204 -19.37 -8.99 -0.35
CA LEU A 204 -18.51 -7.97 0.25
C LEU A 204 -18.84 -6.57 -0.26
N GLN A 205 -19.12 -6.42 -1.56
CA GLN A 205 -19.47 -5.11 -2.12
C GLN A 205 -20.78 -4.59 -1.52
N THR A 206 -21.78 -5.45 -1.34
CA THR A 206 -23.05 -5.09 -0.67
C THR A 206 -22.80 -4.60 0.76
N LYS A 207 -21.88 -5.24 1.48
CA LYS A 207 -21.54 -4.88 2.87
C LYS A 207 -20.62 -3.65 2.98
N TYR A 208 -19.81 -3.40 1.96
CA TYR A 208 -18.77 -2.37 1.94
C TYR A 208 -18.92 -1.52 0.66
N PRO A 209 -19.83 -0.54 0.64
CA PRO A 209 -20.22 0.15 -0.60
C PRO A 209 -19.14 1.03 -1.24
N LYS A 210 -18.06 1.37 -0.51
CA LYS A 210 -16.88 2.05 -1.09
C LYS A 210 -16.05 1.09 -1.96
N SER A 211 -16.23 -0.22 -1.79
CA SER A 211 -15.48 -1.21 -2.55
C SER A 211 -16.02 -1.39 -3.97
N ILE A 212 -15.13 -1.74 -4.88
CA ILE A 212 -15.42 -2.01 -6.29
C ILE A 212 -15.35 -3.51 -6.50
N TYR A 213 -16.46 -4.09 -6.94
CA TYR A 213 -16.51 -5.50 -7.31
C TYR A 213 -15.89 -5.71 -8.69
N ILE A 214 -14.86 -6.56 -8.77
CA ILE A 214 -14.13 -6.87 -10.01
C ILE A 214 -14.31 -8.32 -10.48
N GLY A 215 -15.09 -9.11 -9.75
CA GLY A 215 -15.19 -10.55 -9.99
C GLY A 215 -13.94 -11.31 -9.56
N ARG A 216 -13.84 -12.56 -10.01
CA ARG A 216 -12.69 -13.43 -9.74
C ARG A 216 -11.58 -13.10 -10.73
N VAL A 217 -10.67 -12.24 -10.31
CA VAL A 217 -9.53 -11.80 -11.12
C VAL A 217 -8.32 -12.71 -10.91
N VAL A 218 -8.35 -13.53 -9.86
CA VAL A 218 -7.23 -14.33 -9.40
C VAL A 218 -7.58 -15.79 -9.23
#